data_AF-A0A2E6LNC1-F1
#
_entry.id   AF-A0A2E6LNC1-F1
#
_cell.length_a   1.000
_cell.length_b   1.000
_cell.length_c   1.000
_cell.angle_alpha   90.00
_cell.angle_beta   90.00
_cell.angle_gamma   90.00
#
_symmetry.space_group_name_H-M   'P 1'
#
loop_
_entity.id
_entity.type
_entity.pdbx_description
1 polymer ?
#
loop_
_entity_poly.entity_id
_entity_poly.type
_entity_poly.pdbx_seq_one_letter_code
_entity_poly.pdbx_strand_id
1 'polypeptide(L)'
;MPRLPAFDVLVDMARNDPQGLETLRRSLTDAVIAAASNDVTRRRLQGLQFRVDMERRRAHTPLAATIRISEMMCRSLADLQRSMVAVADPPDERERPVPRAPVLPFGPRPD
;
A
#
# COMPACT_ATOMS: atom_id res chain seq x y z
N MET A 1 -12.04 -12.06 12.12
CA MET A 1 -11.81 -10.66 11.70
C MET A 1 -12.33 -9.74 12.79
N PRO A 2 -11.66 -8.61 13.06
CA PRO A 2 -12.15 -7.63 14.02
C PRO A 2 -13.46 -7.01 13.53
N ARG A 3 -14.43 -6.80 14.43
CA ARG A 3 -15.76 -6.27 14.08
C ARG A 3 -15.75 -4.74 14.14
N LEU A 4 -16.15 -4.09 13.05
CA LEU A 4 -16.30 -2.64 12.99
C LEU A 4 -17.61 -2.22 13.72
N PRO A 5 -17.58 -1.21 14.60
CA PRO A 5 -18.80 -0.65 15.18
C PRO A 5 -19.74 -0.04 14.13
N ALA A 6 -20.99 0.18 14.52
CA ALA A 6 -21.96 0.88 13.68
C ALA A 6 -21.50 2.32 13.37
N PHE A 7 -21.94 2.86 12.23
CA PHE A 7 -21.54 4.20 11.78
C PHE A 7 -21.83 5.30 12.81
N ASP A 8 -23.02 5.28 13.42
CA ASP A 8 -23.41 6.29 14.41
C ASP A 8 -22.48 6.31 15.64
N VAL A 9 -21.97 5.14 16.04
CA VAL A 9 -20.98 5.03 17.13
C VAL A 9 -19.66 5.69 16.71
N LEU A 10 -19.21 5.46 15.49
CA LEU A 10 -17.97 6.09 14.98
C LEU A 10 -18.11 7.60 14.85
N VAL A 11 -19.30 8.10 14.48
CA VAL A 11 -19.60 9.53 14.43
C VAL A 11 -19.61 10.15 15.82
N ASP A 12 -20.22 9.47 16.80
CA ASP A 12 -20.22 9.91 18.19
C ASP A 12 -18.79 10.00 18.75
N MET A 13 -17.98 8.95 18.55
CA MET A 13 -16.57 8.96 18.92
C MET A 13 -15.81 10.10 18.21
N ALA A 14 -16.02 10.33 16.91
CA ALA A 14 -15.33 11.41 16.20
C ALA A 14 -15.63 12.80 16.79
N ARG A 15 -16.81 13.00 17.38
CA ARG A 15 -17.24 14.28 17.98
C ARG A 15 -16.80 14.40 19.44
N ASN A 16 -16.94 13.32 20.20
CA ASN A 16 -16.88 13.34 21.66
C ASN A 16 -15.61 12.68 22.22
N ASP A 17 -14.99 11.75 21.49
CA ASP A 17 -13.74 11.08 21.84
C ASP A 17 -12.84 10.77 20.61
N PRO A 18 -12.24 11.81 20.00
CA PRO A 18 -11.40 11.63 18.81
C PRO A 18 -10.19 10.71 19.04
N GLN A 19 -9.66 10.70 20.27
CA GLN A 19 -8.52 9.87 20.64
C GLN A 19 -8.92 8.40 20.79
N GLY A 20 -10.11 8.13 21.34
CA GLY A 20 -10.70 6.80 21.36
C GLY A 20 -10.93 6.26 19.95
N LEU A 21 -11.38 7.10 19.01
CA LEU A 21 -11.55 6.71 17.61
C LEU A 21 -10.21 6.32 16.96
N GLU A 22 -9.15 7.09 17.20
CA GLU A 22 -7.81 6.77 16.68
C GLU A 22 -7.23 5.49 17.33
N THR A 23 -7.53 5.24 18.60
CA THR A 23 -7.14 4.01 19.31
C THR A 23 -7.87 2.79 18.74
N LEU A 24 -9.18 2.90 18.54
CA LEU A 24 -9.99 1.88 17.89
C LEU A 24 -9.46 1.57 16.49
N ARG A 25 -9.20 2.59 15.68
CA ARG A 25 -8.65 2.44 14.32
C ARG A 25 -7.34 1.65 14.33
N ARG A 26 -6.41 1.98 15.23
CA ARG A 26 -5.14 1.25 15.39
C ARG A 26 -5.36 -0.20 15.77
N SER A 27 -6.17 -0.45 16.80
CA SER A 27 -6.49 -1.80 17.27
C SER A 27 -7.08 -2.69 16.17
N LEU A 28 -8.06 -2.18 15.41
CA LEU A 28 -8.67 -2.92 14.28
C LEU A 28 -7.64 -3.23 13.19
N THR A 29 -6.75 -2.30 12.90
CA THR A 29 -5.67 -2.46 11.92
C THR A 29 -4.66 -3.52 12.37
N ASP A 30 -4.20 -3.42 13.61
CA ASP A 30 -3.22 -4.35 14.20
C ASP A 30 -3.77 -5.77 14.23
N ALA A 31 -5.07 -5.92 14.52
CA ALA A 31 -5.74 -7.22 14.46
C ALA A 31 -5.76 -7.81 13.04
N VAL A 32 -5.91 -7.01 11.98
CA VAL A 32 -5.80 -7.46 10.59
C VAL A 32 -4.38 -7.91 10.27
N ILE A 33 -3.37 -7.14 10.69
CA ILE A 33 -1.96 -7.49 10.49
C ILE A 33 -1.60 -8.78 11.23
N ALA A 34 -2.03 -8.91 12.49
CA ALA A 34 -1.78 -10.08 13.32
C ALA A 34 -2.41 -11.36 12.73
N ALA A 35 -3.58 -11.23 12.09
CA ALA A 35 -4.29 -12.34 11.45
C ALA A 35 -3.66 -12.84 10.13
N ALA A 36 -2.58 -12.24 9.64
CA ALA A 36 -1.91 -12.68 8.43
C ALA A 36 -1.35 -14.11 8.55
N SER A 37 -1.62 -14.94 7.52
CA SER A 37 -1.32 -16.38 7.52
C SER A 37 0.17 -16.72 7.52
N ASN A 38 1.05 -15.80 7.09
CA ASN A 38 2.49 -16.00 7.08
C ASN A 38 3.24 -14.69 7.35
N ASP A 39 4.49 -14.82 7.79
CA ASP A 39 5.35 -13.69 8.19
C ASP A 39 5.65 -12.74 7.03
N VAL A 40 5.77 -13.25 5.81
CA VAL A 40 6.00 -12.45 4.61
C VAL A 40 4.83 -11.49 4.37
N THR A 41 3.60 -12.00 4.47
CA THR A 41 2.37 -11.21 4.32
C THR A 41 2.24 -10.22 5.46
N ARG A 42 2.51 -10.64 6.70
CA ARG A 42 2.49 -9.74 7.87
C ARG A 42 3.44 -8.56 7.69
N ARG A 43 4.68 -8.82 7.26
CA ARG A 43 5.68 -7.77 7.01
C ARG A 43 5.25 -6.82 5.90
N ARG A 44 4.65 -7.33 4.82
CA ARG A 44 4.08 -6.50 3.75
C ARG A 44 2.96 -5.61 4.26
N LEU A 45 2.04 -6.15 5.06
CA LEU A 45 0.94 -5.38 5.65
C LEU A 45 1.44 -4.30 6.62
N GLN A 46 2.47 -4.57 7.42
CA GLN A 46 3.11 -3.56 8.27
C GLN A 46 3.71 -2.41 7.45
N GLY A 47 4.40 -2.73 6.34
CA GLY A 47 4.92 -1.73 5.42
C GLY A 47 3.82 -0.89 4.76
N LEU A 48 2.70 -1.51 4.39
CA LEU A 48 1.54 -0.81 3.86
C LEU A 48 0.92 0.11 4.93
N GLN A 49 0.77 -0.37 6.16
CA GLN A 49 0.23 0.42 7.26
C GLN A 49 1.10 1.65 7.54
N PHE A 50 2.44 1.51 7.54
CA PHE A 50 3.35 2.65 7.65
C PHE A 50 3.10 3.70 6.57
N ARG A 51 2.93 3.27 5.31
CA ARG A 51 2.65 4.18 4.19
C ARG A 51 1.32 4.92 4.39
N VAL A 52 0.27 4.21 4.82
CA VAL A 52 -1.04 4.81 5.12
C VAL A 52 -0.92 5.83 6.25
N ASP A 53 -0.21 5.51 7.33
CA ASP A 53 -0.01 6.46 8.45
C ASP A 53 0.78 7.69 8.01
N MET A 54 1.79 7.53 7.16
CA MET A 54 2.53 8.66 6.60
C MET A 54 1.66 9.54 5.71
N GLU A 55 0.77 8.96 4.91
CA GLU A 55 -0.15 9.72 4.07
C GLU A 55 -1.13 10.54 4.93
N ARG A 56 -1.68 9.93 5.99
CA ARG A 56 -2.54 10.63 6.96
C ARG A 56 -1.82 11.80 7.63
N ARG A 57 -0.56 11.60 8.04
CA ARG A 57 0.24 12.65 8.70
C ARG A 57 0.64 13.79 7.77
N ARG A 58 0.83 13.51 6.48
CA ARG A 58 1.26 14.49 5.47
C ARG A 58 0.09 15.29 4.88
N ALA A 59 -1.13 14.77 4.95
CA ALA A 59 -2.30 15.45 4.43
C ALA A 59 -2.65 16.68 5.29
N HIS A 60 -2.99 17.79 4.62
CA HIS A 60 -3.38 19.04 5.31
C HIS A 60 -4.74 18.96 6.00
N THR A 61 -5.61 18.04 5.57
CA THR A 61 -6.95 17.86 6.14
C THR A 61 -7.31 16.37 6.21
N PRO A 62 -8.24 15.96 7.10
CA PRO A 62 -8.72 14.58 7.16
C PRO A 62 -9.33 14.09 5.85
N LEU A 63 -10.06 14.96 5.14
CA LEU A 63 -10.65 14.62 3.84
C LEU A 63 -9.57 14.38 2.77
N ALA A 64 -8.53 15.23 2.74
CA ALA A 64 -7.41 15.03 1.82
C ALA A 64 -6.69 13.69 2.09
N ALA A 65 -6.53 13.31 3.36
CA ALA A 65 -5.99 12.00 3.72
C ALA A 65 -6.86 10.85 3.16
N THR A 66 -8.19 10.95 3.35
CA THR A 66 -9.14 9.94 2.86
C THR A 66 -9.05 9.77 1.34
N ILE A 67 -9.00 10.87 0.59
CA ILE A 67 -8.89 10.84 -0.87
C ILE A 67 -7.58 10.16 -1.29
N ARG A 68 -6.44 10.54 -0.70
CA ARG A 68 -5.16 9.94 -1.09
C ARG A 68 -5.08 8.45 -0.75
N ILE A 69 -5.66 8.04 0.37
CA ILE A 69 -5.74 6.62 0.75
C ILE A 69 -6.67 5.85 -0.20
N SER A 70 -7.82 6.41 -0.57
CA SER A 70 -8.72 5.75 -1.53
C SER A 70 -8.07 5.60 -2.89
N GLU A 71 -7.31 6.60 -3.36
CA GLU A 71 -6.51 6.48 -4.58
C GLU A 71 -5.46 5.37 -4.48
N MET A 72 -4.77 5.21 -3.35
CA MET A 72 -3.82 4.10 -3.15
C MET A 72 -4.50 2.74 -3.29
N MET A 73 -5.70 2.59 -2.74
CA MET A 73 -6.51 1.37 -2.86
C MET A 73 -6.92 1.14 -4.31
N CYS A 74 -7.45 2.16 -4.99
CA CYS A 74 -7.86 2.07 -6.39
C CYS A 74 -6.70 1.73 -7.32
N ARG A 75 -5.51 2.32 -7.11
CA ARG A 75 -4.29 1.98 -7.87
C ARG A 75 -3.92 0.51 -7.69
N SER A 76 -3.96 0.03 -6.44
CA SER A 76 -3.64 -1.38 -6.14
C SER A 76 -4.63 -2.35 -6.79
N LEU A 77 -5.91 -2.01 -6.83
CA LEU A 77 -6.93 -2.79 -7.55
C LEU A 77 -6.69 -2.78 -9.07
N ALA A 78 -6.37 -1.62 -9.64
CA ALA A 78 -6.05 -1.51 -11.07
C ALA A 78 -4.79 -2.28 -11.45
N ASP A 79 -3.75 -2.26 -10.61
CA ASP A 79 -2.53 -3.05 -10.80
C ASP A 79 -2.83 -4.56 -10.74
N LEU A 80 -3.67 -4.99 -9.77
CA LEU A 80 -4.13 -6.37 -9.69
C LEU A 80 -4.89 -6.78 -10.96
N GLN A 81 -5.87 -6.00 -11.39
CA GLN A 81 -6.62 -6.25 -12.62
C GLN A 81 -5.69 -6.36 -13.82
N ARG A 82 -4.73 -5.44 -13.98
CA ARG A 82 -3.74 -5.50 -15.06
C ARG A 82 -2.92 -6.79 -15.00
N SER A 83 -2.47 -7.21 -13.82
CA SER A 83 -1.70 -8.45 -13.68
C SER A 83 -2.50 -9.70 -14.00
N MET A 84 -3.82 -9.71 -13.74
CA MET A 84 -4.69 -10.84 -14.07
C MET A 84 -5.04 -10.89 -15.56
N VAL A 85 -5.23 -9.74 -16.20
CA VAL A 85 -5.59 -9.64 -17.62
C VAL A 85 -4.37 -9.81 -18.53
N ALA A 86 -3.21 -9.25 -18.18
CA ALA A 86 -1.99 -9.34 -18.99
C ALA A 86 -1.45 -10.78 -19.11
N VAL A 87 -1.76 -11.66 -18.16
CA VAL A 87 -1.44 -13.10 -18.24
C VAL A 87 -2.28 -13.81 -19.32
N ALA A 88 -3.38 -13.22 -19.79
CA ALA A 88 -4.21 -13.75 -20.86
C ALA A 88 -3.78 -13.32 -22.27
N ASP A 89 -2.93 -12.29 -22.39
CA ASP A 89 -2.34 -11.89 -23.68
C ASP A 89 -1.00 -12.65 -23.89
N PRO A 90 -0.74 -13.17 -25.12
CA PRO A 90 0.55 -13.76 -25.42
C PRO A 90 1.66 -12.72 -25.24
N PRO A 91 2.87 -13.13 -24.79
CA PRO A 91 3.96 -12.19 -24.54
C PRO A 91 4.28 -11.38 -25.81
N ASP A 92 4.35 -10.06 -25.67
CA ASP A 92 4.78 -9.16 -26.73
C ASP A 92 6.21 -9.55 -27.16
N GLU A 93 6.42 -9.78 -28.46
CA GLU A 93 7.74 -10.18 -29.00
C GLU A 93 8.86 -9.17 -28.69
N ARG A 94 8.49 -7.97 -28.23
CA ARG A 94 9.37 -6.90 -27.77
C ARG A 94 10.03 -7.17 -26.40
N GLU A 95 9.54 -8.12 -25.61
CA GLU A 95 10.15 -8.52 -24.32
C GLU A 95 11.26 -9.57 -24.45
N ARG A 96 11.64 -9.96 -25.67
CA ARG A 96 12.79 -10.84 -25.89
C ARG A 96 14.04 -10.24 -25.22
N PRO A 97 14.84 -11.03 -24.47
CA PRO A 97 16.01 -10.51 -23.79
C PRO A 97 16.91 -9.79 -24.79
N VAL A 98 17.08 -8.49 -24.62
CA VAL A 98 18.03 -7.72 -25.43
C VAL A 98 19.42 -8.29 -25.12
N PRO A 99 20.20 -8.72 -26.13
CA PRO A 99 21.52 -9.28 -25.89
C PRO A 99 22.34 -8.27 -25.08
N ARG A 100 22.92 -8.73 -23.96
CA ARG A 100 23.72 -7.88 -23.08
C ARG A 100 24.89 -7.32 -23.88
N ALA A 101 24.96 -6.01 -24.00
CA ALA A 101 26.11 -5.33 -24.59
C ALA A 101 27.38 -5.65 -23.77
N PRO A 102 28.52 -5.93 -24.41
CA PRO A 102 29.76 -6.18 -23.70
C PRO A 102 30.19 -4.91 -22.94
N VAL A 103 30.47 -5.05 -21.65
CA VAL A 103 30.99 -3.97 -20.82
C VAL A 103 32.45 -3.73 -21.20
N LEU A 104 32.75 -2.55 -21.74
CA LEU A 104 34.12 -2.14 -22.04
C LEU A 104 34.80 -1.62 -20.75
N PRO A 105 35.98 -2.13 -20.39
CA PRO A 105 36.73 -1.61 -19.25
C PRO A 105 37.22 -0.19 -19.55
N PHE A 106 37.16 0.68 -18.54
CA PHE A 106 37.77 2.01 -18.65
C PHE A 106 39.30 1.86 -18.60
N GLY A 107 39.97 2.33 -19.66
CA GLY A 107 41.44 2.39 -19.70
C GLY A 107 41.99 3.43 -18.71
N PRO A 108 43.25 3.26 -18.24
CA PRO A 108 43.88 4.23 -17.37
C PRO A 108 44.02 5.60 -18.05
N ARG A 109 43.89 6.65 -17.26
CA ARG A 109 44.00 8.05 -17.70
C ARG A 109 45.45 8.33 -18.14
N PRO A 110 45.69 8.89 -19.33
CA PRO A 110 47.04 9.27 -19.75
C PRO A 110 47.58 10.42 -18.90
N ASP A 111 48.89 10.36 -18.63
CA ASP A 111 49.66 11.33 -17.83
C ASP A 111 49.70 12.74 -18.44
#